data_AF-A0A7W2MJU8-F1
#
_entry.id   AF-A0A7W2MJU8-F1
#
_cell.length_a   1.000
_cell.length_b   1.000
_cell.length_c   1.000
_cell.angle_alpha   90.00
_cell.angle_beta   90.00
_cell.angle_gamma   90.00
#
_symmetry.space_group_name_H-M   'P 1'
#
loop_
_entity.id
_entity.type
_entity.pdbx_description
1 polymer ?
#
loop_
_entity_poly.entity_id
_entity_poly.type
_entity_poly.pdbx_seq_one_letter_code
_entity_poly.pdbx_strand_id
1 'polypeptide(L)'
;MTKYGVVLIFFFSSLPVNFAVIAMTVAKTPYDKQRVIIDSISKKLIDNYVFPDVANKVATQLLLNINNNEYLGYDESFIFADRLTGDIQEITQDKHIRVKLRQPGVTININEDVEKHFREVEILDGNVGLITFDKFPSDPKAKDIIDRILLQLTDVDSLIIDLRNNRGGSADLVRYFSSYFFDKKTHLNSIYWRETNKNEEYWTIDDLPSDKRPNLPIYILTSKNTFSAAEGFSYLLKVRKRAYLVGETTKGGANPGHFFDLPSRLSIFIPTGRAVDPITKTNWEGVGVAPDLPVIAVLAFEEAYAMAKYSAIEYRVSQGKAKPEEKHSIKHYKKNYGKWTLARNNCPLKYRWAQAEYNDRTNKYQFPYQIKYYGNGSANIEYQLGNTSGKMTHIQYFKSREDEKSGISIGLSSFKTLDILQCKILSD
;
A
#
# COMPACT_ATOMS: atom_id res chain seq x y z
N MET A 1 -101.97 -10.16 -53.22
CA MET A 1 -101.89 -10.14 -51.75
C MET A 1 -100.60 -10.79 -51.33
N THR A 2 -99.76 -9.97 -50.71
CA THR A 2 -98.36 -10.20 -50.38
C THR A 2 -98.26 -10.85 -49.00
N LYS A 3 -97.43 -11.89 -48.82
CA LYS A 3 -96.82 -12.22 -47.52
C LYS A 3 -95.39 -12.70 -47.74
N TYR A 4 -94.45 -11.80 -47.47
CA TYR A 4 -93.03 -12.09 -47.32
C TYR A 4 -92.80 -12.69 -45.93
N GLY A 5 -92.12 -13.84 -45.86
CA GLY A 5 -91.56 -14.39 -44.63
C GLY A 5 -90.11 -13.94 -44.49
N VAL A 6 -89.79 -13.22 -43.41
CA VAL A 6 -88.44 -12.78 -43.07
C VAL A 6 -87.72 -13.89 -42.32
N VAL A 7 -86.58 -14.34 -42.84
CA VAL A 7 -85.63 -15.24 -42.14
C VAL A 7 -84.57 -14.34 -41.48
N LEU A 8 -84.52 -14.35 -40.15
CA LEU A 8 -83.47 -13.70 -39.36
C LEU A 8 -82.26 -14.65 -39.27
N ILE A 9 -81.17 -14.27 -39.94
CA ILE A 9 -79.86 -14.93 -39.80
C ILE A 9 -79.07 -14.16 -38.73
N PHE A 10 -78.82 -14.80 -37.58
CA PHE A 10 -77.90 -14.29 -36.57
C PHE A 10 -76.46 -14.56 -36.99
N PHE A 11 -75.70 -13.52 -37.33
CA PHE A 11 -74.24 -13.60 -37.44
C PHE A 11 -73.63 -13.53 -36.04
N PHE A 12 -73.13 -14.66 -35.54
CA PHE A 12 -72.19 -14.67 -34.42
C PHE A 12 -70.81 -14.28 -34.96
N SER A 13 -70.40 -13.02 -34.74
CA SER A 13 -69.02 -12.59 -34.95
C SER A 13 -68.15 -13.13 -33.81
N SER A 14 -67.42 -14.20 -34.07
CA SER A 14 -66.32 -14.62 -33.20
C SER A 14 -65.20 -13.59 -33.28
N LEU A 15 -65.10 -12.71 -32.28
CA LEU A 15 -63.93 -11.84 -32.10
C LEU A 15 -62.68 -12.72 -31.88
N PRO A 16 -61.60 -12.52 -32.63
CA PRO A 16 -60.35 -13.21 -32.32
C PRO A 16 -59.83 -12.67 -30.99
N VAL A 17 -59.64 -13.58 -30.02
CA VAL A 17 -58.92 -13.31 -28.79
C VAL A 17 -57.48 -12.97 -29.18
N ASN A 18 -57.15 -11.69 -29.13
CA ASN A 18 -55.81 -11.19 -29.39
C ASN A 18 -54.88 -11.71 -28.28
N PHE A 19 -54.09 -12.75 -28.57
CA PHE A 19 -52.94 -13.09 -27.75
C PHE A 19 -51.95 -11.92 -27.87
N ALA A 20 -51.98 -11.02 -26.89
CA ALA A 20 -50.96 -10.00 -26.73
C ALA A 20 -49.63 -10.71 -26.44
N VAL A 21 -48.84 -10.94 -27.48
CA VAL A 21 -47.41 -11.22 -27.35
C VAL A 21 -46.80 -9.98 -26.72
N ILE A 22 -46.38 -10.07 -25.46
CA ILE A 22 -45.56 -9.04 -24.82
C ILE A 22 -44.22 -9.07 -25.55
N ALA A 23 -44.09 -8.24 -26.58
CA ALA A 23 -42.81 -7.96 -27.19
C ALA A 23 -41.96 -7.24 -26.15
N MET A 24 -40.87 -7.85 -25.70
CA MET A 24 -39.80 -7.12 -25.00
C MET A 24 -39.32 -6.01 -25.93
N THR A 25 -39.63 -4.77 -25.59
CA THR A 25 -39.21 -3.58 -26.34
C THR A 25 -37.69 -3.47 -26.29
N VAL A 26 -37.03 -3.75 -27.41
CA VAL A 26 -35.63 -3.41 -27.61
C VAL A 26 -35.52 -1.88 -27.56
N ALA A 27 -34.76 -1.33 -26.61
CA ALA A 27 -34.50 0.11 -26.48
C ALA A 27 -34.01 0.69 -27.81
N LYS A 28 -34.77 1.64 -28.39
CA LYS A 28 -34.56 2.11 -29.77
C LYS A 28 -33.67 3.35 -29.84
N THR A 29 -33.75 4.25 -28.86
CA THR A 29 -32.96 5.49 -28.84
C THR A 29 -31.74 5.38 -27.90
N PRO A 30 -30.71 6.24 -28.06
CA PRO A 30 -29.62 6.34 -27.08
C PRO A 30 -30.15 6.60 -25.66
N TYR A 31 -31.15 7.48 -25.52
CA TYR A 31 -31.83 7.75 -24.26
C TYR A 31 -32.44 6.48 -23.63
N ASP A 32 -33.19 5.69 -24.40
CA ASP A 32 -33.80 4.45 -23.89
C ASP A 32 -32.73 3.46 -23.39
N LYS A 33 -31.60 3.36 -24.12
CA LYS A 33 -30.48 2.49 -23.74
C LYS A 33 -29.81 2.96 -22.45
N GLN A 34 -29.55 4.27 -22.34
CA GLN A 34 -28.99 4.87 -21.14
C GLN A 34 -29.92 4.67 -19.94
N ARG A 35 -31.24 4.84 -20.13
CA ARG A 35 -32.23 4.64 -19.08
C ARG A 35 -32.24 3.21 -18.55
N VAL A 36 -32.24 2.22 -19.44
CA VAL A 36 -32.18 0.80 -19.05
C VAL A 36 -30.89 0.48 -18.27
N ILE A 37 -29.76 1.08 -18.63
CA ILE A 37 -28.50 0.91 -17.88
C ILE A 37 -28.60 1.55 -16.49
N ILE A 38 -29.12 2.78 -16.39
CA ILE A 38 -29.28 3.49 -15.11
C ILE A 38 -30.22 2.74 -14.18
N ASP A 39 -31.38 2.30 -14.67
CA ASP A 39 -32.33 1.52 -13.87
C ASP A 39 -31.68 0.22 -13.36
N SER A 40 -30.86 -0.45 -14.19
CA SER A 40 -30.10 -1.63 -13.80
C SER A 40 -29.02 -1.32 -12.76
N ILE A 41 -28.30 -0.21 -12.88
CA ILE A 41 -27.27 0.21 -11.91
C ILE A 41 -27.93 0.53 -10.57
N SER A 42 -28.97 1.36 -10.58
CA SER A 42 -29.74 1.78 -9.40
C SER A 42 -30.23 0.57 -8.62
N LYS A 43 -30.87 -0.38 -9.30
CA LYS A 43 -31.32 -1.62 -8.67
C LYS A 43 -30.16 -2.41 -8.04
N LYS A 44 -29.07 -2.63 -8.79
CA LYS A 44 -27.93 -3.43 -8.29
C LYS A 44 -27.22 -2.77 -7.12
N LEU A 45 -27.09 -1.44 -7.12
CA LEU A 45 -26.53 -0.71 -5.98
C LEU A 45 -27.42 -0.85 -4.75
N ILE A 46 -28.74 -0.64 -4.88
CA ILE A 46 -29.68 -0.78 -3.75
C ILE A 46 -29.66 -2.19 -3.17
N ASP A 47 -29.62 -3.21 -4.04
CA ASP A 47 -29.69 -4.60 -3.63
C ASP A 47 -28.37 -5.07 -2.97
N ASN A 48 -27.20 -4.57 -3.41
CA ASN A 48 -25.91 -5.19 -3.10
C ASN A 48 -24.87 -4.28 -2.44
N TYR A 49 -24.96 -2.95 -2.59
CA TYR A 49 -23.94 -2.05 -2.03
C TYR A 49 -23.98 -2.10 -0.51
N VAL A 50 -22.79 -2.12 0.10
CA VAL A 50 -22.66 -2.27 1.55
C VAL A 50 -23.25 -1.09 2.35
N PHE A 51 -23.50 0.06 1.70
CA PHE A 51 -24.16 1.23 2.28
C PHE A 51 -25.50 1.52 1.58
N PRO A 52 -26.62 0.92 2.02
CA PRO A 52 -27.91 1.00 1.31
C PRO A 52 -28.47 2.43 1.22
N ASP A 53 -28.30 3.25 2.26
CA ASP A 53 -28.77 4.65 2.23
C ASP A 53 -28.03 5.47 1.17
N VAL A 54 -26.73 5.22 0.99
CA VAL A 54 -25.93 5.88 -0.04
C VAL A 54 -26.32 5.37 -1.42
N ALA A 55 -26.59 4.08 -1.58
CA ALA A 55 -27.09 3.52 -2.84
C ALA A 55 -28.40 4.17 -3.29
N ASN A 56 -29.33 4.42 -2.36
CA ASN A 56 -30.59 5.12 -2.67
C ASN A 56 -30.35 6.58 -3.14
N LYS A 57 -29.38 7.28 -2.54
CA LYS A 57 -28.98 8.63 -2.99
C LYS A 57 -28.42 8.60 -4.41
N VAL A 58 -27.53 7.65 -4.69
CA VAL A 58 -26.97 7.45 -6.04
C VAL A 58 -28.08 7.18 -7.05
N ALA A 59 -28.96 6.21 -6.78
CA ALA A 59 -30.07 5.86 -7.66
C ALA A 59 -30.97 7.07 -7.96
N THR A 60 -31.29 7.86 -6.94
CA THR A 60 -32.07 9.10 -7.08
C THR A 60 -31.34 10.09 -7.98
N GLN A 61 -30.05 10.34 -7.76
CA GLN A 61 -29.29 11.29 -8.55
C GLN A 61 -29.15 10.87 -10.01
N LEU A 62 -28.86 9.60 -10.30
CA LEU A 62 -28.75 9.10 -11.68
C LEU A 62 -30.07 9.26 -12.44
N LEU A 63 -31.21 9.00 -11.78
CA LEU A 63 -32.54 9.21 -12.36
C LEU A 63 -32.85 10.70 -12.62
N LEU A 64 -32.42 11.59 -11.72
CA LEU A 64 -32.53 13.03 -11.93
C LEU A 64 -31.67 13.49 -13.12
N ASN A 65 -30.41 13.05 -13.19
CA ASN A 65 -29.48 13.40 -14.26
C ASN A 65 -30.03 12.99 -15.63
N ILE A 66 -30.57 11.78 -15.79
CA ILE A 66 -31.13 11.37 -17.08
C ILE A 66 -32.41 12.13 -17.44
N ASN A 67 -33.30 12.40 -16.49
CA ASN A 67 -34.52 13.18 -16.75
C ASN A 67 -34.22 14.64 -17.11
N ASN A 68 -33.09 15.17 -16.64
CA ASN A 68 -32.60 16.52 -16.94
C ASN A 68 -31.70 16.58 -18.18
N ASN A 69 -31.56 15.48 -18.92
CA ASN A 69 -30.74 15.38 -20.13
C ASN A 69 -29.21 15.59 -19.90
N GLU A 70 -28.71 15.34 -18.69
CA GLU A 70 -27.28 15.47 -18.34
C GLU A 70 -26.37 14.43 -19.02
N TYR A 71 -26.97 13.43 -19.67
CA TYR A 71 -26.28 12.37 -20.42
C TYR A 71 -26.36 12.53 -21.94
N LEU A 72 -26.86 13.66 -22.45
CA LEU A 72 -26.75 14.00 -23.87
C LEU A 72 -25.28 14.08 -24.31
N GLY A 73 -24.97 13.51 -25.47
CA GLY A 73 -23.60 13.45 -25.99
C GLY A 73 -22.75 12.30 -25.43
N TYR A 74 -23.27 11.51 -24.49
CA TYR A 74 -22.64 10.29 -23.97
C TYR A 74 -23.24 9.03 -24.65
N ASP A 75 -23.36 9.04 -25.97
CA ASP A 75 -23.97 7.93 -26.73
C ASP A 75 -23.07 6.70 -26.78
N GLU A 76 -21.76 6.92 -26.73
CA GLU A 76 -20.75 5.87 -26.73
C GLU A 76 -20.65 5.20 -25.37
N SER A 77 -20.81 3.87 -25.34
CA SER A 77 -20.93 3.10 -24.09
C SER A 77 -19.72 3.24 -23.16
N PHE A 78 -18.52 3.44 -23.72
CA PHE A 78 -17.31 3.65 -22.91
C PHE A 78 -17.32 5.02 -22.22
N ILE A 79 -17.66 6.09 -22.94
CA ILE A 79 -17.72 7.45 -22.40
C ILE A 79 -18.85 7.55 -21.38
N PHE A 80 -20.01 6.94 -21.67
CA PHE A 80 -21.12 6.87 -20.73
C PHE A 80 -20.76 6.10 -19.44
N ALA A 81 -20.03 4.99 -19.55
CA ALA A 81 -19.56 4.24 -18.38
C ALA A 81 -18.59 5.06 -17.51
N ASP A 82 -17.70 5.83 -18.11
CA ASP A 82 -16.80 6.72 -17.37
C ASP A 82 -17.58 7.84 -16.66
N ARG A 83 -18.54 8.48 -17.37
CA ARG A 83 -19.44 9.47 -16.79
C ARG A 83 -20.23 8.92 -15.61
N LEU A 84 -20.87 7.75 -15.77
CA LEU A 84 -21.58 7.07 -14.68
C LEU A 84 -20.65 6.75 -13.50
N THR A 85 -19.41 6.34 -13.77
CA THR A 85 -18.42 6.10 -12.72
C THR A 85 -18.15 7.35 -11.91
N GLY A 86 -17.95 8.50 -12.57
CA GLY A 86 -17.76 9.80 -11.92
C GLY A 86 -18.95 10.20 -11.05
N ASP A 87 -20.17 10.18 -11.62
CA ASP A 87 -21.40 10.55 -10.90
C ASP A 87 -21.64 9.68 -9.66
N ILE A 88 -21.36 8.37 -9.75
CA ILE A 88 -21.51 7.47 -8.61
C ILE A 88 -20.44 7.78 -7.55
N GLN A 89 -19.17 7.91 -7.96
CA GLN A 89 -18.06 8.16 -7.02
C GLN A 89 -18.16 9.52 -6.32
N GLU A 90 -18.76 10.53 -6.95
CA GLU A 90 -19.01 11.83 -6.31
C GLU A 90 -19.87 11.70 -5.06
N ILE A 91 -20.84 10.79 -5.07
CA ILE A 91 -21.74 10.56 -3.93
C ILE A 91 -21.16 9.52 -2.97
N THR A 92 -20.62 8.42 -3.49
CA THR A 92 -20.15 7.31 -2.64
C THR A 92 -18.81 7.57 -2.00
N GLN A 93 -17.96 8.37 -2.65
CA GLN A 93 -16.53 8.52 -2.33
C GLN A 93 -15.75 7.19 -2.36
N ASP A 94 -16.35 6.12 -2.88
CA ASP A 94 -15.77 4.77 -2.93
C ASP A 94 -15.11 4.54 -4.29
N LYS A 95 -13.78 4.48 -4.28
CA LYS A 95 -12.94 4.42 -5.48
C LYS A 95 -12.98 3.05 -6.18
N HIS A 96 -13.60 2.04 -5.58
CA HIS A 96 -13.78 0.73 -6.20
C HIS A 96 -14.95 0.70 -7.18
N ILE A 97 -15.99 1.52 -6.99
CA ILE A 97 -17.14 1.50 -7.89
C ILE A 97 -16.71 1.99 -9.27
N ARG A 98 -16.72 1.11 -10.26
CA ARG A 98 -16.38 1.44 -11.65
C ARG A 98 -17.32 0.74 -12.60
N VAL A 99 -17.93 1.51 -13.49
CA VAL A 99 -18.66 0.99 -14.65
C VAL A 99 -17.66 0.84 -15.79
N LYS A 100 -17.62 -0.32 -16.42
CA LYS A 100 -16.70 -0.61 -17.53
C LYS A 100 -17.36 -1.41 -18.62
N LEU A 101 -16.90 -1.21 -19.84
CA LEU A 101 -17.23 -2.10 -20.94
C LEU A 101 -16.63 -3.48 -20.65
N ARG A 102 -17.47 -4.50 -20.72
CA ARG A 102 -17.07 -5.89 -20.73
C ARG A 102 -16.36 -6.13 -22.05
N GLN A 103 -15.11 -6.55 -21.98
CA GLN A 103 -14.45 -7.04 -23.19
C GLN A 103 -15.25 -8.25 -23.69
N PRO A 104 -15.55 -8.35 -24.99
CA PRO A 104 -16.25 -9.51 -25.54
C PRO A 104 -15.53 -10.77 -25.07
N GLY A 105 -16.31 -11.75 -24.61
CA GLY A 105 -15.82 -12.98 -24.01
C GLY A 105 -14.86 -13.68 -24.94
N VAL A 106 -13.58 -13.37 -24.80
CA VAL A 106 -12.59 -14.40 -24.84
C VAL A 106 -12.54 -14.91 -23.40
N THR A 107 -13.28 -15.98 -23.17
CA THR A 107 -12.82 -17.01 -22.25
C THR A 107 -11.54 -17.60 -22.86
N ILE A 108 -10.48 -16.79 -23.07
CA ILE A 108 -9.18 -17.40 -22.92
C ILE A 108 -9.17 -17.61 -21.42
N ASN A 109 -9.29 -18.87 -21.04
CA ASN A 109 -8.48 -19.38 -19.97
C ASN A 109 -7.01 -19.15 -20.43
N ILE A 110 -6.59 -17.90 -20.61
CA ILE A 110 -5.20 -17.55 -20.42
C ILE A 110 -5.11 -17.89 -18.96
N ASN A 111 -4.51 -19.04 -18.66
CA ASN A 111 -3.81 -19.21 -17.40
C ASN A 111 -3.04 -17.90 -17.26
N GLU A 112 -3.64 -16.91 -16.59
CA GLU A 112 -3.01 -15.62 -16.38
C GLU A 112 -1.78 -16.03 -15.62
N ASP A 113 -0.62 -15.95 -16.26
CA ASP A 113 0.59 -16.50 -15.68
C ASP A 113 0.83 -15.76 -14.37
N VAL A 114 0.46 -16.41 -13.26
CA VAL A 114 0.39 -15.80 -11.93
C VAL A 114 1.78 -15.31 -11.55
N GLU A 115 2.82 -16.00 -12.03
CA GLU A 115 4.22 -15.64 -11.84
C GLU A 115 4.53 -14.25 -12.41
N LYS A 116 3.87 -13.82 -13.49
CA LYS A 116 4.10 -12.49 -14.09
C LYS A 116 3.82 -11.34 -13.11
N HIS A 117 2.98 -11.56 -12.09
CA HIS A 117 2.66 -10.55 -11.08
C HIS A 117 3.78 -10.39 -10.04
N PHE A 118 4.61 -11.42 -9.85
CA PHE A 118 5.78 -11.42 -8.98
C PHE A 118 6.99 -10.98 -9.80
N ARG A 119 7.22 -9.66 -9.82
CA ARG A 119 8.13 -9.00 -10.75
C ARG A 119 9.60 -9.25 -10.44
N GLU A 120 9.94 -9.27 -9.15
CA GLU A 120 11.33 -9.32 -8.71
C GLU A 120 11.43 -9.95 -7.32
N VAL A 121 12.41 -10.83 -7.16
CA VAL A 121 12.78 -11.47 -5.90
C VAL A 121 14.29 -11.53 -5.83
N GLU A 122 14.89 -10.77 -4.92
CA GLU A 122 16.35 -10.61 -4.85
C GLU A 122 16.83 -10.64 -3.39
N ILE A 123 18.07 -11.09 -3.18
CA ILE A 123 18.80 -10.87 -1.93
C ILE A 123 19.84 -9.78 -2.21
N LEU A 124 19.61 -8.60 -1.66
CA LEU A 124 20.44 -7.42 -1.80
C LEU A 124 21.62 -7.43 -0.81
N ASP A 125 22.61 -6.57 -1.05
CA ASP A 125 23.73 -6.35 -0.13
C ASP A 125 23.26 -6.08 1.32
N GLY A 126 23.99 -6.65 2.28
CA GLY A 126 23.60 -6.63 3.69
C GLY A 126 22.59 -7.72 4.08
N ASN A 127 22.32 -8.66 3.16
CA ASN A 127 21.40 -9.78 3.33
C ASN A 127 19.95 -9.32 3.53
N VAL A 128 19.51 -8.38 2.69
CA VAL A 128 18.16 -7.81 2.70
C VAL A 128 17.37 -8.46 1.57
N GLY A 129 16.28 -9.16 1.88
CA GLY A 129 15.38 -9.67 0.85
C GLY A 129 14.54 -8.55 0.24
N LEU A 130 14.32 -8.59 -1.06
CA LEU A 130 13.38 -7.75 -1.79
C LEU A 130 12.32 -8.63 -2.47
N ILE A 131 11.05 -8.27 -2.30
CA ILE A 131 9.93 -8.84 -3.05
C ILE A 131 9.16 -7.69 -3.71
N THR A 132 9.12 -7.66 -5.03
CA THR A 132 8.33 -6.69 -5.82
C THR A 132 7.22 -7.43 -6.55
N PHE A 133 5.97 -7.05 -6.31
CA PHE A 133 4.83 -7.64 -7.00
C PHE A 133 3.65 -6.68 -7.12
N ASP A 134 2.86 -6.79 -8.18
CA ASP A 134 1.90 -5.75 -8.58
C ASP A 134 0.41 -6.09 -8.38
N LYS A 135 0.14 -7.29 -7.86
CA LYS A 135 -1.22 -7.77 -7.58
C LYS A 135 -1.18 -8.83 -6.49
N PHE A 136 -2.25 -8.98 -5.72
CA PHE A 136 -2.51 -10.17 -4.91
C PHE A 136 -3.44 -11.10 -5.70
N PRO A 137 -2.95 -12.07 -6.49
CA PRO A 137 -3.82 -12.85 -7.36
C PRO A 137 -4.74 -13.75 -6.54
N SER A 138 -5.94 -14.03 -7.06
CA SER A 138 -6.88 -14.98 -6.45
C SER A 138 -6.63 -16.43 -6.86
N ASP A 139 -5.73 -16.65 -7.83
CA ASP A 139 -5.33 -18.00 -8.25
C ASP A 139 -4.66 -18.75 -7.08
N PRO A 140 -5.08 -19.98 -6.75
CA PRO A 140 -4.48 -20.77 -5.67
C PRO A 140 -2.96 -20.95 -5.80
N LYS A 141 -2.40 -20.99 -7.03
CA LYS A 141 -0.96 -21.10 -7.27
C LYS A 141 -0.16 -19.93 -6.70
N ALA A 142 -0.80 -18.79 -6.44
CA ALA A 142 -0.14 -17.65 -5.81
C ALA A 142 0.41 -18.00 -4.41
N LYS A 143 -0.22 -18.94 -3.69
CA LYS A 143 0.29 -19.42 -2.39
C LYS A 143 1.58 -20.21 -2.56
N ASP A 144 1.62 -21.13 -3.52
CA ASP A 144 2.82 -21.91 -3.85
C ASP A 144 4.00 -21.01 -4.26
N ILE A 145 3.71 -19.91 -4.98
CA ILE A 145 4.73 -18.91 -5.34
C ILE A 145 5.24 -18.18 -4.09
N ILE A 146 4.35 -17.73 -3.20
CA ILE A 146 4.74 -17.10 -1.92
C ILE A 146 5.62 -18.06 -1.10
N ASP A 147 5.26 -19.33 -1.01
CA ASP A 147 6.03 -20.33 -0.27
C ASP A 147 7.44 -20.48 -0.85
N ARG A 148 7.56 -20.56 -2.18
CA ARG A 148 8.85 -20.64 -2.87
C ARG A 148 9.71 -19.39 -2.65
N ILE A 149 9.09 -18.21 -2.73
CA ILE A 149 9.78 -16.93 -2.49
C ILE A 149 10.30 -16.89 -1.05
N LEU A 150 9.46 -17.26 -0.08
CA LEU A 150 9.86 -17.25 1.33
C LEU A 150 10.92 -18.30 1.64
N LEU A 151 10.88 -19.46 0.98
CA LEU A 151 11.93 -20.47 1.06
C LEU A 151 13.25 -19.95 0.49
N GLN A 152 13.22 -19.28 -0.66
CA GLN A 152 14.41 -18.63 -1.26
C GLN A 152 14.98 -17.55 -0.33
N LEU A 153 14.12 -16.85 0.40
CA LEU A 153 14.48 -15.77 1.32
C LEU A 153 14.58 -16.25 2.79
N THR A 154 14.73 -17.56 3.05
CA THR A 154 14.77 -18.10 4.42
C THR A 154 15.85 -17.46 5.29
N ASP A 155 17.03 -17.22 4.71
CA ASP A 155 18.21 -16.75 5.44
C ASP A 155 18.37 -15.22 5.45
N VAL A 156 17.47 -14.45 4.83
CA VAL A 156 17.60 -12.98 4.84
C VAL A 156 17.38 -12.41 6.23
N ASP A 157 18.06 -11.31 6.56
CA ASP A 157 18.03 -10.72 7.89
C ASP A 157 17.07 -9.54 8.03
N SER A 158 16.55 -9.03 6.91
CA SER A 158 15.40 -8.13 6.83
C SER A 158 14.73 -8.27 5.47
N LEU A 159 13.50 -7.77 5.36
CA LEU A 159 12.69 -7.91 4.15
C LEU A 159 12.09 -6.55 3.74
N ILE A 160 12.23 -6.22 2.46
CA ILE A 160 11.52 -5.12 1.80
C ILE A 160 10.46 -5.73 0.89
N ILE A 161 9.22 -5.26 1.03
CA ILE A 161 8.08 -5.65 0.21
C ILE A 161 7.64 -4.41 -0.56
N ASP A 162 7.91 -4.38 -1.87
CA ASP A 162 7.57 -3.25 -2.71
C ASP A 162 6.16 -3.39 -3.29
N LEU A 163 5.24 -2.57 -2.77
CA LEU A 163 3.84 -2.50 -3.19
C LEU A 163 3.52 -1.19 -3.92
N ARG A 164 4.53 -0.40 -4.31
CA ARG A 164 4.33 0.93 -4.92
C ARG A 164 3.45 0.87 -6.15
N ASN A 165 3.52 -0.19 -6.95
CA ASN A 165 2.69 -0.38 -8.14
C ASN A 165 1.57 -1.42 -7.96
N ASN A 166 1.34 -1.89 -6.74
CA ASN A 166 0.41 -2.99 -6.48
C ASN A 166 -1.05 -2.52 -6.39
N ARG A 167 -1.92 -3.07 -7.23
CA ARG A 167 -3.34 -2.66 -7.32
C ARG A 167 -4.30 -3.50 -6.48
N GLY A 168 -3.76 -4.36 -5.60
CA GLY A 168 -4.54 -5.20 -4.69
C GLY A 168 -4.99 -6.51 -5.32
N GLY A 169 -6.15 -7.03 -4.92
CA GLY A 169 -6.66 -8.34 -5.32
C GLY A 169 -7.24 -9.15 -4.15
N SER A 170 -6.73 -10.35 -3.93
CA SER A 170 -7.30 -11.35 -3.01
C SER A 170 -7.00 -11.07 -1.53
N ALA A 171 -8.05 -10.94 -0.73
CA ALA A 171 -7.95 -10.87 0.73
C ALA A 171 -7.44 -12.19 1.35
N ASP A 172 -7.72 -13.34 0.71
CA ASP A 172 -7.21 -14.62 1.20
C ASP A 172 -5.69 -14.73 1.03
N LEU A 173 -5.14 -14.23 -0.09
CA LEU A 173 -3.69 -14.19 -0.26
C LEU A 173 -3.04 -13.18 0.70
N VAL A 174 -3.70 -12.06 1.01
CA VAL A 174 -3.25 -11.14 2.08
C VAL A 174 -3.17 -11.87 3.41
N ARG A 175 -4.23 -12.61 3.79
CA ARG A 175 -4.26 -13.41 5.03
C ARG A 175 -3.15 -14.45 5.04
N TYR A 176 -2.99 -15.20 3.96
CA TYR A 176 -1.96 -16.22 3.80
C TYR A 176 -0.56 -15.65 3.97
N PHE A 177 -0.22 -14.63 3.18
CA PHE A 177 1.11 -14.02 3.22
C PHE A 177 1.40 -13.35 4.57
N SER A 178 0.41 -12.67 5.15
CA SER A 178 0.56 -12.06 6.48
C SER A 178 0.87 -13.10 7.56
N SER A 179 0.31 -14.31 7.45
CA SER A 179 0.41 -15.35 8.49
C SER A 179 1.85 -15.81 8.75
N TYR A 180 2.73 -15.70 7.75
CA TYR A 180 4.16 -15.96 7.91
C TYR A 180 4.84 -15.04 8.92
N PHE A 181 4.26 -13.89 9.23
CA PHE A 181 4.89 -12.86 10.05
C PHE A 181 4.34 -12.78 11.47
N PHE A 182 3.53 -13.74 11.91
CA PHE A 182 2.98 -13.77 13.27
C PHE A 182 3.20 -15.14 13.93
N ASP A 183 3.72 -15.15 15.15
CA ASP A 183 3.91 -16.36 15.97
C ASP A 183 2.59 -16.84 16.59
N LYS A 184 1.76 -15.89 17.00
CA LYS A 184 0.48 -16.14 17.67
C LYS A 184 -0.68 -15.96 16.71
N LYS A 185 -1.72 -16.76 16.93
CA LYS A 185 -3.02 -16.60 16.27
C LYS A 185 -3.54 -15.18 16.47
N THR A 186 -3.63 -14.43 15.37
CA THR A 186 -3.91 -12.99 15.36
C THR A 186 -5.13 -12.70 14.49
N HIS A 187 -6.09 -11.93 15.01
CA HIS A 187 -7.21 -11.43 14.22
C HIS A 187 -6.67 -10.34 13.30
N LEU A 188 -6.63 -10.60 11.99
CA LEU A 188 -6.17 -9.64 11.01
C LEU A 188 -7.30 -8.68 10.63
N ASN A 189 -8.43 -9.18 10.16
CA ASN A 189 -9.49 -8.32 9.64
C ASN A 189 -10.86 -8.95 9.86
N SER A 190 -11.90 -8.13 9.95
CA SER A 190 -13.27 -8.58 9.78
C SER A 190 -13.85 -7.95 8.52
N ILE A 191 -14.61 -8.70 7.74
CA ILE A 191 -15.37 -8.17 6.60
C ILE A 191 -16.84 -8.40 6.87
N TYR A 192 -17.59 -7.30 6.99
CA TYR A 192 -19.05 -7.39 6.97
C TYR A 192 -19.50 -7.54 5.52
N TRP A 193 -20.29 -8.57 5.22
CA TRP A 193 -20.88 -8.81 3.90
C TRP A 193 -22.36 -8.47 3.88
N ARG A 194 -22.77 -7.60 2.96
CA ARG A 194 -24.15 -7.13 2.77
C ARG A 194 -25.11 -8.25 2.38
N GLU A 195 -24.66 -9.14 1.51
CA GLU A 195 -25.47 -10.23 0.93
C GLU A 195 -25.91 -11.23 1.98
N THR A 196 -24.96 -11.67 2.82
CA THR A 196 -25.22 -12.66 3.86
C THR A 196 -25.61 -12.04 5.20
N ASN A 197 -25.46 -10.72 5.34
CA ASN A 197 -25.58 -9.99 6.60
C ASN A 197 -24.72 -10.60 7.73
N LYS A 198 -23.46 -10.95 7.42
CA LYS A 198 -22.54 -11.63 8.35
C LYS A 198 -21.18 -10.95 8.36
N ASN A 199 -20.52 -11.05 9.51
CA ASN A 199 -19.10 -10.75 9.63
C ASN A 199 -18.32 -12.03 9.36
N GLU A 200 -17.38 -11.96 8.42
CA GLU A 200 -16.36 -12.97 8.21
C GLU A 200 -15.06 -12.50 8.86
N GLU A 201 -14.46 -13.35 9.70
CA GLU A 201 -13.23 -13.02 10.41
C GLU A 201 -12.02 -13.69 9.74
N TYR A 202 -10.98 -12.90 9.53
CA TYR A 202 -9.72 -13.32 8.91
C TYR A 202 -8.67 -13.42 10.01
N TRP A 203 -8.38 -14.65 10.42
CA TRP A 203 -7.33 -14.97 11.39
C TRP A 203 -6.08 -15.50 10.68
N THR A 204 -4.91 -15.29 11.29
CA THR A 204 -3.67 -15.92 10.80
C THR A 204 -3.78 -17.44 10.75
N ILE A 205 -3.06 -18.05 9.82
CA ILE A 205 -2.96 -19.50 9.63
C ILE A 205 -1.83 -20.04 10.48
N ASP A 206 -2.07 -21.14 11.19
CA ASP A 206 -1.07 -21.77 12.06
C ASP A 206 -0.18 -22.75 11.29
N ASP A 207 -0.78 -23.60 10.46
CA ASP A 207 -0.10 -24.61 9.67
C ASP A 207 0.27 -24.06 8.29
N LEU A 208 1.54 -23.68 8.13
CA LEU A 208 2.11 -23.16 6.88
C LEU A 208 3.28 -24.06 6.42
N PRO A 209 3.50 -24.22 5.10
CA PRO A 209 4.56 -25.09 4.59
C PRO A 209 6.00 -24.68 4.95
N SER A 210 6.22 -23.40 5.26
CA SER A 210 7.54 -22.85 5.64
C SER A 210 7.50 -22.20 7.04
N ASP A 211 8.68 -22.06 7.64
CA ASP A 211 8.82 -21.47 8.97
C ASP A 211 8.29 -20.03 9.02
N LYS A 212 7.54 -19.75 10.07
CA LYS A 212 7.09 -18.39 10.38
C LYS A 212 8.28 -17.54 10.84
N ARG A 213 8.29 -16.28 10.42
CA ARG A 213 9.34 -15.30 10.70
C ARG A 213 8.78 -14.09 11.47
N PRO A 214 8.29 -14.28 12.71
CA PRO A 214 7.63 -13.22 13.48
C PRO A 214 8.55 -12.05 13.89
N ASN A 215 9.86 -12.30 13.95
CA ASN A 215 10.86 -11.32 14.41
C ASN A 215 11.65 -10.66 13.26
N LEU A 216 11.44 -11.08 12.01
CA LEU A 216 12.14 -10.53 10.85
C LEU A 216 11.78 -9.04 10.67
N PRO A 217 12.71 -8.09 10.58
CA PRO A 217 12.36 -6.70 10.26
C PRO A 217 11.74 -6.59 8.86
N ILE A 218 10.59 -5.92 8.73
CA ILE A 218 9.85 -5.79 7.47
C ILE A 218 9.61 -4.31 7.16
N TYR A 219 9.93 -3.93 5.93
CA TYR A 219 9.61 -2.63 5.35
C TYR A 219 8.65 -2.82 4.20
N ILE A 220 7.61 -1.99 4.12
CA ILE A 220 6.64 -2.02 3.01
C ILE A 220 6.71 -0.69 2.27
N LEU A 221 6.94 -0.75 0.96
CA LEU A 221 6.98 0.45 0.13
C LEU A 221 5.60 0.73 -0.45
N THR A 222 5.12 1.95 -0.28
CA THR A 222 3.79 2.37 -0.76
C THR A 222 3.87 3.59 -1.66
N SER A 223 2.90 3.72 -2.57
CA SER A 223 2.69 4.93 -3.36
C SER A 223 1.20 5.28 -3.44
N LYS A 224 0.88 6.43 -4.05
CA LYS A 224 -0.49 6.78 -4.44
C LYS A 224 -1.19 5.78 -5.38
N ASN A 225 -0.44 4.83 -5.96
CA ASN A 225 -0.99 3.75 -6.80
C ASN A 225 -1.31 2.48 -6.01
N THR A 226 -0.76 2.31 -4.81
CA THR A 226 -1.04 1.17 -3.93
C THR A 226 -2.52 1.18 -3.57
N PHE A 227 -3.24 0.10 -3.90
CA PHE A 227 -4.70 0.07 -3.80
C PHE A 227 -5.26 -1.26 -3.28
N SER A 228 -6.43 -1.22 -2.64
CA SER A 228 -7.24 -2.39 -2.28
C SER A 228 -6.49 -3.38 -1.38
N ALA A 229 -6.44 -4.67 -1.72
CA ALA A 229 -5.78 -5.69 -0.88
C ALA A 229 -4.31 -5.36 -0.50
N ALA A 230 -3.58 -4.61 -1.33
CA ALA A 230 -2.22 -4.17 -1.01
C ALA A 230 -2.20 -3.13 0.12
N GLU A 231 -3.20 -2.25 0.16
CA GLU A 231 -3.44 -1.35 1.28
C GLU A 231 -3.84 -2.15 2.51
N GLY A 232 -4.68 -3.17 2.35
CA GLY A 232 -5.04 -4.09 3.43
C GLY A 232 -3.81 -4.74 4.05
N PHE A 233 -2.95 -5.37 3.25
CA PHE A 233 -1.69 -5.94 3.74
C PHE A 233 -0.83 -4.90 4.49
N SER A 234 -0.66 -3.72 3.90
CA SER A 234 0.13 -2.62 4.49
C SER A 234 -0.46 -2.15 5.84
N TYR A 235 -1.77 -1.89 5.87
CA TYR A 235 -2.50 -1.44 7.05
C TYR A 235 -2.45 -2.45 8.18
N LEU A 236 -2.72 -3.72 7.86
CA LEU A 236 -2.79 -4.81 8.83
C LEU A 236 -1.45 -4.99 9.55
N LEU A 237 -0.34 -5.02 8.81
CA LEU A 237 0.99 -5.16 9.38
C LEU A 237 1.43 -3.88 10.11
N LYS A 238 1.08 -2.68 9.60
CA LYS A 238 1.37 -1.41 10.27
C LYS A 238 0.72 -1.30 11.65
N VAL A 239 -0.60 -1.50 11.72
CA VAL A 239 -1.39 -1.37 12.97
C VAL A 239 -0.89 -2.34 14.04
N ARG A 240 -0.41 -3.52 13.62
CA ARG A 240 0.15 -4.55 14.50
C ARG A 240 1.63 -4.33 14.82
N LYS A 241 2.22 -3.21 14.39
CA LYS A 241 3.65 -2.88 14.53
C LYS A 241 4.56 -3.97 13.97
N ARG A 242 4.09 -4.66 12.94
CA ARG A 242 4.80 -5.77 12.31
C ARG A 242 5.66 -5.31 11.13
N ALA A 243 5.25 -4.28 10.42
CA ALA A 243 6.04 -3.66 9.35
C ALA A 243 6.13 -2.15 9.52
N TYR A 244 7.20 -1.57 8.97
CA TYR A 244 7.42 -0.14 8.89
C TYR A 244 7.17 0.33 7.45
N LEU A 245 6.22 1.25 7.25
CA LEU A 245 5.82 1.69 5.91
C LEU A 245 6.63 2.91 5.47
N VAL A 246 7.11 2.90 4.24
CA VAL A 246 7.92 3.97 3.66
C VAL A 246 7.37 4.34 2.29
N GLY A 247 7.15 5.64 2.05
CA GLY A 247 6.67 6.11 0.75
C GLY A 247 5.52 7.10 0.88
N GLU A 248 4.52 6.99 0.01
CA GLU A 248 3.38 7.91 -0.03
C GLU A 248 2.14 7.27 0.62
N THR A 249 1.19 8.13 1.01
CA THR A 249 -0.16 7.68 1.39
C THR A 249 -0.81 6.93 0.22
N THR A 250 -1.40 5.77 0.52
CA THR A 250 -2.03 4.92 -0.49
C THR A 250 -3.35 5.49 -1.01
N LYS A 251 -3.92 4.84 -2.02
CA LYS A 251 -5.03 5.40 -2.81
C LYS A 251 -6.37 5.48 -2.07
N GLY A 252 -6.62 4.64 -1.07
CA GLY A 252 -7.79 4.66 -0.20
C GLY A 252 -8.98 3.88 -0.71
N GLY A 253 -8.82 2.60 -1.04
CA GLY A 253 -9.94 1.68 -1.26
C GLY A 253 -9.84 0.48 -0.34
N ALA A 254 -10.76 0.35 0.61
CA ALA A 254 -10.84 -0.75 1.57
C ALA A 254 -12.00 -1.72 1.32
N ASN A 255 -13.08 -1.29 0.67
CA ASN A 255 -14.29 -2.09 0.58
C ASN A 255 -14.23 -3.16 -0.53
N PRO A 256 -14.24 -4.47 -0.19
CA PRO A 256 -14.26 -5.54 -1.17
C PRO A 256 -15.64 -5.69 -1.84
N GLY A 257 -15.66 -6.36 -2.98
CA GLY A 257 -16.88 -6.59 -3.74
C GLY A 257 -16.62 -7.37 -5.01
N HIS A 258 -17.53 -7.29 -5.96
CA HIS A 258 -17.42 -8.00 -7.22
C HIS A 258 -18.14 -7.28 -8.37
N PHE A 259 -17.90 -7.77 -9.59
CA PHE A 259 -18.53 -7.24 -10.79
C PHE A 259 -19.95 -7.79 -10.94
N PHE A 260 -20.87 -6.90 -11.28
CA PHE A 260 -22.23 -7.21 -11.67
C PHE A 260 -22.43 -6.86 -13.14
N ASP A 261 -23.09 -7.78 -13.85
CA ASP A 261 -23.44 -7.58 -15.25
C ASP A 261 -24.47 -6.47 -15.44
N LEU A 262 -24.27 -5.65 -16.45
CA LEU A 262 -25.19 -4.60 -16.89
C LEU A 262 -25.59 -4.79 -18.36
N PRO A 263 -26.69 -4.16 -18.81
CA PRO A 263 -27.05 -4.07 -20.22
C PRO A 263 -25.92 -3.48 -21.09
N SER A 264 -26.02 -3.64 -22.41
CA SER A 264 -25.09 -3.06 -23.39
C SER A 264 -23.63 -3.48 -23.20
N ARG A 265 -23.39 -4.72 -22.76
CA ARG A 265 -22.06 -5.26 -22.46
C ARG A 265 -21.31 -4.42 -21.43
N LEU A 266 -21.99 -3.76 -20.51
CA LEU A 266 -21.35 -3.09 -19.38
C LEU A 266 -21.24 -4.06 -18.18
N SER A 267 -20.44 -3.65 -17.21
CA SER A 267 -20.37 -4.26 -15.87
C SER A 267 -20.04 -3.17 -14.86
N ILE A 268 -20.48 -3.33 -13.61
CA ILE A 268 -20.17 -2.43 -12.50
C ILE A 268 -19.53 -3.22 -11.38
N PHE A 269 -18.39 -2.76 -10.85
CA PHE A 269 -17.89 -3.27 -9.57
C PHE A 269 -18.70 -2.63 -8.44
N ILE A 270 -19.32 -3.43 -7.58
CA ILE A 270 -20.04 -2.94 -6.41
C ILE A 270 -19.37 -3.50 -5.16
N PRO A 271 -18.93 -2.65 -4.22
CA PRO A 271 -18.47 -3.07 -2.92
C PRO A 271 -19.63 -3.66 -2.11
N THR A 272 -19.62 -4.98 -1.95
CA THR A 272 -20.65 -5.71 -1.19
C THR A 272 -20.18 -6.05 0.22
N GLY A 273 -18.90 -5.79 0.52
CA GLY A 273 -18.34 -5.93 1.84
C GLY A 273 -17.67 -4.67 2.36
N ARG A 274 -17.49 -4.61 3.68
CA ARG A 274 -16.77 -3.54 4.37
C ARG A 274 -15.74 -4.15 5.31
N ALA A 275 -14.46 -3.90 5.02
CA ALA A 275 -13.36 -4.28 5.89
C ALA A 275 -13.40 -3.43 7.18
N VAL A 276 -13.11 -4.04 8.32
CA VAL A 276 -13.01 -3.39 9.62
C VAL A 276 -11.87 -4.06 10.39
N ASP A 277 -10.85 -3.29 10.73
CA ASP A 277 -9.76 -3.80 11.55
C ASP A 277 -10.19 -3.93 13.02
N PRO A 278 -9.88 -5.07 13.67
CA PRO A 278 -10.32 -5.34 15.03
C PRO A 278 -9.66 -4.45 16.10
N ILE A 279 -8.54 -3.78 15.80
CA ILE A 279 -7.83 -2.89 16.73
C ILE A 279 -8.34 -1.45 16.57
N THR A 280 -8.33 -0.91 15.35
CA THR A 280 -8.71 0.48 15.11
C THR A 280 -10.22 0.70 15.03
N LYS A 281 -11.00 -0.39 14.87
CA LYS A 281 -12.45 -0.38 14.67
C LYS A 281 -12.90 0.43 13.44
N THR A 282 -11.98 0.66 12.50
CA THR A 282 -12.20 1.38 11.24
C THR A 282 -11.40 0.72 10.11
N ASN A 283 -11.30 1.39 8.96
CA ASN A 283 -10.51 0.96 7.81
C ASN A 283 -9.81 2.15 7.12
N TRP A 284 -9.24 1.92 5.92
CA TRP A 284 -8.51 2.92 5.13
C TRP A 284 -9.32 3.48 3.95
N GLU A 285 -10.64 3.25 3.89
CA GLU A 285 -11.49 3.74 2.80
C GLU A 285 -11.44 5.26 2.72
N GLY A 286 -11.29 5.82 1.51
CA GLY A 286 -11.24 7.25 1.26
C GLY A 286 -9.92 7.94 1.65
N VAL A 287 -9.32 7.54 2.78
CA VAL A 287 -8.13 8.19 3.38
C VAL A 287 -6.79 7.54 3.00
N GLY A 288 -6.80 6.24 2.67
CA GLY A 288 -5.58 5.48 2.45
C GLY A 288 -4.81 5.17 3.73
N VAL A 289 -3.67 4.50 3.57
CA VAL A 289 -2.75 4.10 4.63
C VAL A 289 -1.59 5.08 4.62
N ALA A 290 -1.45 5.86 5.69
CA ALA A 290 -0.32 6.76 5.86
C ALA A 290 0.97 5.95 6.15
N PRO A 291 2.10 6.29 5.49
CA PRO A 291 3.39 5.67 5.76
C PRO A 291 3.91 6.07 7.16
N ASP A 292 4.85 5.31 7.71
CA ASP A 292 5.58 5.71 8.93
C ASP A 292 6.66 6.73 8.60
N LEU A 293 7.35 6.56 7.46
CA LEU A 293 8.25 7.53 6.88
C LEU A 293 7.65 8.07 5.56
N PRO A 294 7.08 9.28 5.57
CA PRO A 294 6.52 9.90 4.37
C PRO A 294 7.64 10.42 3.46
N VAL A 295 7.75 9.84 2.26
CA VAL A 295 8.67 10.26 1.19
C VAL A 295 8.01 10.04 -0.17
N ILE A 296 8.44 10.77 -1.21
CA ILE A 296 7.94 10.52 -2.56
C ILE A 296 8.29 9.09 -3.01
N ALA A 297 7.42 8.43 -3.77
CA ALA A 297 7.53 7.00 -4.03
C ALA A 297 8.86 6.57 -4.68
N VAL A 298 9.50 7.45 -5.45
CA VAL A 298 10.80 7.19 -6.09
C VAL A 298 11.96 7.09 -5.09
N LEU A 299 11.88 7.79 -3.95
CA LEU A 299 12.89 7.75 -2.89
C LEU A 299 12.64 6.64 -1.86
N ALA A 300 11.44 6.06 -1.84
CA ALA A 300 11.03 5.11 -0.81
C ALA A 300 11.97 3.89 -0.69
N PHE A 301 12.46 3.38 -1.82
CA PHE A 301 13.39 2.24 -1.82
C PHE A 301 14.74 2.61 -1.20
N GLU A 302 15.33 3.75 -1.58
CA GLU A 302 16.64 4.18 -1.06
C GLU A 302 16.61 4.33 0.46
N GLU A 303 15.58 5.01 0.97
CA GLU A 303 15.37 5.23 2.40
C GLU A 303 15.10 3.93 3.16
N ALA A 304 14.18 3.10 2.65
CA ALA A 304 13.86 1.82 3.26
C ALA A 304 15.05 0.87 3.25
N TYR A 305 15.85 0.85 2.18
CA TYR A 305 16.99 -0.04 2.07
C TYR A 305 18.12 0.33 3.03
N ALA A 306 18.37 1.62 3.25
CA ALA A 306 19.29 2.08 4.28
C ALA A 306 18.86 1.60 5.68
N MET A 307 17.58 1.75 6.02
CA MET A 307 17.03 1.28 7.29
C MET A 307 17.01 -0.25 7.39
N ALA A 308 16.66 -0.95 6.32
CA ALA A 308 16.59 -2.40 6.26
C ALA A 308 17.96 -3.05 6.46
N LYS A 309 19.03 -2.47 5.90
CA LYS A 309 20.40 -2.91 6.19
C LYS A 309 20.75 -2.74 7.66
N TYR A 310 20.37 -1.62 8.26
CA TYR A 310 20.60 -1.41 9.70
C TYR A 310 19.84 -2.44 10.55
N SER A 311 18.55 -2.64 10.28
CA SER A 311 17.74 -3.63 11.00
C SER A 311 18.18 -5.07 10.76
N ALA A 312 18.72 -5.40 9.58
CA ALA A 312 19.34 -6.70 9.31
C ALA A 312 20.51 -6.97 10.26
N ILE A 313 21.38 -5.98 10.48
CA ILE A 313 22.47 -6.09 11.47
C ILE A 313 21.88 -6.28 12.87
N GLU A 314 20.86 -5.50 13.26
CA GLU A 314 20.24 -5.64 14.59
C GLU A 314 19.61 -7.02 14.79
N TYR A 315 18.97 -7.53 13.75
CA TYR A 315 18.39 -8.86 13.73
C TYR A 315 19.47 -9.92 13.92
N ARG A 316 20.56 -9.90 13.15
CA ARG A 316 21.71 -10.81 13.34
C ARG A 316 22.29 -10.74 14.75
N VAL A 317 22.40 -9.54 15.34
CA VAL A 317 22.88 -9.38 16.72
C VAL A 317 21.94 -10.04 17.71
N SER A 318 20.63 -9.85 17.56
CA SER A 318 19.62 -10.46 18.43
C SER A 318 19.65 -12.00 18.40
N GLN A 319 20.03 -12.56 17.25
CA GLN A 319 20.16 -14.01 17.05
C GLN A 319 21.54 -14.55 17.46
N GLY A 320 22.47 -13.69 17.90
CA GLY A 320 23.85 -14.10 18.20
C GLY A 320 24.71 -14.39 16.96
N LYS A 321 24.18 -14.19 15.75
CA LYS A 321 24.81 -14.51 14.46
C LYS A 321 25.69 -13.39 13.88
N ALA A 322 25.62 -12.18 14.44
CA ALA A 322 26.37 -11.03 13.92
C ALA A 322 27.89 -11.18 14.07
N LYS A 323 28.62 -10.69 13.06
CA LYS A 323 30.09 -10.55 13.08
C LYS A 323 30.53 -9.57 14.18
N PRO A 324 31.77 -9.68 14.70
CA PRO A 324 32.27 -8.74 15.72
C PRO A 324 32.19 -7.26 15.30
N GLU A 325 32.45 -6.97 14.02
CA GLU A 325 32.36 -5.63 13.42
C GLU A 325 30.92 -5.08 13.47
N GLU A 326 29.94 -5.92 13.16
CA GLU A 326 28.51 -5.58 13.21
C GLU A 326 28.04 -5.28 14.63
N LYS A 327 28.48 -6.08 15.60
CA LYS A 327 28.24 -5.85 17.04
C LYS A 327 28.83 -4.51 17.49
N HIS A 328 29.98 -4.11 16.95
CA HIS A 328 30.59 -2.82 17.21
C HIS A 328 29.81 -1.67 16.55
N SER A 329 29.41 -1.81 15.29
CA SER A 329 28.66 -0.79 14.54
C SER A 329 27.28 -0.46 15.17
N ILE A 330 26.53 -1.43 15.69
CA ILE A 330 25.24 -1.14 16.37
C ILE A 330 25.44 -0.36 17.66
N LYS A 331 26.50 -0.68 18.43
CA LYS A 331 26.86 0.12 19.60
C LYS A 331 27.22 1.55 19.19
N HIS A 332 27.73 1.76 17.97
CA HIS A 332 27.99 3.09 17.41
C HIS A 332 26.73 3.87 16.98
N TYR A 333 25.69 3.21 16.47
CA TYR A 333 24.46 3.89 16.03
C TYR A 333 23.48 4.23 17.16
N LYS A 334 23.40 3.40 18.23
CA LYS A 334 22.58 3.70 19.43
C LYS A 334 23.28 4.63 20.43
N LYS A 335 23.97 5.64 19.91
CA LYS A 335 24.73 6.57 20.74
C LYS A 335 23.89 7.77 21.12
N ASN A 336 23.72 7.97 22.42
CA ASN A 336 23.11 9.18 22.95
C ASN A 336 24.10 10.33 22.80
N TYR A 337 23.95 11.10 21.72
CA TYR A 337 24.73 12.31 21.51
C TYR A 337 24.18 13.46 22.36
N GLY A 338 25.09 14.21 22.96
CA GLY A 338 24.76 15.43 23.69
C GLY A 338 24.26 16.57 22.80
N LYS A 339 24.13 17.76 23.38
CA LYS A 339 23.72 18.97 22.64
C LYS A 339 24.78 19.38 21.61
N TRP A 340 24.32 19.89 20.48
CA TRP A 340 25.18 20.53 19.49
C TRP A 340 25.90 21.73 20.10
N THR A 341 27.22 21.80 19.88
CA THR A 341 28.10 22.86 20.33
C THR A 341 28.79 23.49 19.11
N LEU A 342 28.90 24.82 19.10
CA LEU A 342 29.63 25.53 18.05
C LEU A 342 31.14 25.41 18.30
N ALA A 343 31.91 25.06 17.29
CA ALA A 343 33.37 25.02 17.38
C ALA A 343 33.92 26.43 17.70
N ARG A 344 34.89 26.49 18.61
CA ARG A 344 35.58 27.73 18.97
C ARG A 344 36.55 28.14 17.86
N ASN A 345 37.18 29.31 18.00
CA ASN A 345 38.26 29.79 17.13
C ASN A 345 37.84 29.95 15.65
N ASN A 346 36.65 30.50 15.42
CA ASN A 346 36.13 30.81 14.07
C ASN A 346 35.97 29.59 13.14
N CYS A 347 35.79 28.40 13.71
CA CYS A 347 35.55 27.20 12.95
C CYS A 347 34.10 27.10 12.47
N PRO A 348 33.83 26.95 11.15
CA PRO A 348 32.48 26.83 10.62
C PRO A 348 31.86 25.43 10.86
N LEU A 349 32.07 24.86 12.05
CA LEU A 349 31.63 23.53 12.44
C LEU A 349 30.75 23.57 13.69
N LYS A 350 29.68 22.78 13.71
CA LYS A 350 29.00 22.35 14.94
C LYS A 350 29.35 20.91 15.22
N TYR A 351 29.55 20.56 16.48
CA TYR A 351 29.89 19.20 16.90
C TYR A 351 29.09 18.76 18.12
N ARG A 352 28.92 17.45 18.28
CA ARG A 352 28.39 16.83 19.50
C ARG A 352 29.07 15.48 19.72
N TRP A 353 29.21 15.12 20.99
CA TRP A 353 29.82 13.86 21.41
C TRP A 353 28.77 12.94 21.99
N ALA A 354 28.97 11.63 21.82
CA ALA A 354 28.35 10.65 22.69
C ALA A 354 29.29 10.29 23.85
N GLN A 355 28.82 9.46 24.77
CA GLN A 355 29.60 9.01 25.91
C GLN A 355 30.90 8.33 25.46
N ALA A 356 32.00 8.58 26.18
CA ALA A 356 33.29 7.96 25.91
C ALA A 356 33.22 6.43 26.09
N GLU A 357 33.85 5.69 25.19
CA GLU A 357 33.91 4.23 25.24
C GLU A 357 35.34 3.79 25.53
N TYR A 358 35.54 2.88 26.49
CA TYR A 358 36.85 2.31 26.75
C TYR A 358 37.09 1.09 25.85
N ASN A 359 38.25 1.03 25.20
CA ASN A 359 38.66 -0.06 24.33
C ASN A 359 39.71 -0.94 25.03
N ASP A 360 39.25 -2.08 25.55
CA ASP A 360 40.05 -3.04 26.32
C ASP A 360 41.24 -3.63 25.54
N ARG A 361 41.17 -3.67 24.19
CA ARG A 361 42.28 -4.18 23.37
C ARG A 361 43.43 -3.20 23.27
N THR A 362 43.13 -1.91 23.31
CA THR A 362 44.12 -0.83 23.13
C THR A 362 44.47 -0.12 24.44
N ASN A 363 43.71 -0.35 25.51
CA ASN A 363 43.77 0.39 26.77
C ASN A 363 43.62 1.91 26.58
N LYS A 364 42.65 2.32 25.75
CA LYS A 364 42.38 3.71 25.39
C LYS A 364 40.88 4.02 25.33
N TYR A 365 40.52 5.27 25.56
CA TYR A 365 39.17 5.80 25.38
C TYR A 365 38.94 6.28 23.94
N GLN A 366 37.76 6.03 23.40
CA GLN A 366 37.32 6.47 22.08
C GLN A 366 36.05 7.30 22.21
N PHE A 367 35.99 8.38 21.45
CA PHE A 367 34.88 9.33 21.48
C PHE A 367 34.16 9.28 20.15
N PRO A 368 33.00 8.62 20.09
CA PRO A 368 32.05 8.83 19.01
C PRO A 368 31.57 10.28 18.95
N TYR A 369 31.50 10.82 17.74
CA TYR A 369 31.16 12.20 17.50
C TYR A 369 30.37 12.41 16.22
N GLN A 370 29.64 13.52 16.19
CA GLN A 370 28.97 14.02 15.00
C GLN A 370 29.37 15.47 14.75
N ILE A 371 29.50 15.83 13.49
CA ILE A 371 29.92 17.16 13.05
C ILE A 371 29.10 17.62 11.85
N LYS A 372 28.80 18.92 11.80
CA LYS A 372 28.13 19.60 10.69
C LYS A 372 28.91 20.83 10.27
N TYR A 373 29.05 21.03 8.97
CA TYR A 373 29.46 22.32 8.43
C TYR A 373 28.28 23.30 8.51
N TYR A 374 28.50 24.50 9.04
CA TYR A 374 27.44 25.54 9.09
C TYR A 374 27.71 26.73 8.17
N GLY A 375 28.79 26.71 7.38
CA GLY A 375 29.05 27.73 6.36
C GLY A 375 28.14 27.59 5.13
N ASN A 376 28.43 28.33 4.06
CA ASN A 376 27.63 28.33 2.84
C ASN A 376 28.24 27.38 1.79
N GLY A 377 27.42 26.54 1.16
CA GLY A 377 27.87 25.66 0.08
C GLY A 377 28.50 24.35 0.53
N SER A 378 29.23 23.71 -0.38
CA SER A 378 30.12 22.60 -0.06
C SER A 378 31.42 23.11 0.52
N ALA A 379 32.09 22.27 1.31
CA ALA A 379 33.44 22.57 1.78
C ALA A 379 34.18 21.28 2.09
N ASN A 380 35.46 21.22 1.72
CA ASN A 380 36.38 20.23 2.25
C ASN A 380 37.13 20.83 3.44
N ILE A 381 36.99 20.24 4.63
CA ILE A 381 37.48 20.85 5.87
C ILE A 381 38.44 19.89 6.57
N GLU A 382 39.63 20.40 6.86
CA GLU A 382 40.56 19.80 7.82
C GLU A 382 40.24 20.30 9.22
N TYR A 383 40.13 19.41 10.21
CA TYR A 383 39.93 19.80 11.59
C TYR A 383 40.73 18.93 12.54
N GLN A 384 41.21 19.54 13.62
CA GLN A 384 41.92 18.86 14.69
C GLN A 384 41.03 18.79 15.92
N LEU A 385 40.84 17.57 16.43
CA LEU A 385 40.13 17.29 17.66
C LEU A 385 41.08 16.74 18.71
N GLY A 386 40.87 17.13 19.98
CA GLY A 386 41.76 16.70 21.05
C GLY A 386 41.41 17.27 22.42
N ASN A 387 42.22 16.86 23.39
CA ASN A 387 42.25 17.39 24.75
C ASN A 387 43.72 17.45 25.23
N THR A 388 43.94 17.70 26.52
CA THR A 388 45.29 17.76 27.13
C THR A 388 46.11 16.46 26.99
N SER A 389 45.46 15.35 26.63
CA SER A 389 46.04 14.01 26.64
C SER A 389 46.19 13.41 25.23
N GLY A 390 45.81 14.14 24.18
CA GLY A 390 46.02 13.72 22.79
C GLY A 390 45.22 14.55 21.79
N LYS A 391 45.68 14.55 20.53
CA LYS A 391 45.03 15.25 19.42
C LYS A 391 45.14 14.44 18.12
N MET A 392 44.19 14.65 17.22
CA MET A 392 44.18 14.02 15.91
C MET A 392 43.55 14.93 14.86
N THR A 393 44.02 14.79 13.62
CA THR A 393 43.57 15.59 12.48
C THR A 393 42.72 14.73 11.55
N HIS A 394 41.62 15.28 11.06
CA HIS A 394 40.72 14.68 10.09
C HIS A 394 40.49 15.62 8.93
N ILE A 395 40.18 15.05 7.77
CA ILE A 395 39.73 15.78 6.59
C ILE A 395 38.36 15.21 6.22
N GLN A 396 37.39 16.10 6.00
CA GLN A 396 36.03 15.70 5.68
C GLN A 396 35.40 16.67 4.68
N TYR A 397 34.81 16.09 3.63
CA TYR A 397 33.99 16.83 2.68
C TYR A 397 32.54 16.92 3.13
N PHE A 398 31.96 18.11 3.06
CA PHE A 398 30.56 18.41 3.37
C PHE A 398 29.86 18.96 2.13
N LYS A 399 28.68 18.44 1.81
CA LYS A 399 27.87 18.86 0.65
C LYS A 399 27.01 20.10 0.94
N SER A 400 26.53 20.25 2.17
CA SER A 400 25.63 21.33 2.57
C SER A 400 25.57 21.47 4.10
N ARG A 401 24.81 22.44 4.60
CA ARG A 401 24.57 22.66 6.04
C ARG A 401 23.85 21.51 6.75
N GLU A 402 23.12 20.71 6.00
CA GLU A 402 22.40 19.54 6.54
C GLU A 402 23.26 18.27 6.52
N ASP A 403 24.44 18.30 5.88
CA ASP A 403 25.33 17.15 5.78
C ASP A 403 26.00 16.87 7.14
N GLU A 404 25.46 15.87 7.84
CA GLU A 404 25.97 15.38 9.12
C GLU A 404 26.99 14.27 8.91
N LYS A 405 28.18 14.42 9.51
CA LYS A 405 29.23 13.41 9.47
C LYS A 405 29.40 12.80 10.85
N SER A 406 29.53 11.48 10.90
CA SER A 406 29.77 10.73 12.13
C SER A 406 31.16 10.11 12.11
N GLY A 407 31.81 10.00 13.26
CA GLY A 407 33.14 9.40 13.38
C GLY A 407 33.44 8.88 14.78
N ILE A 408 34.57 8.18 14.93
CA ILE A 408 35.12 7.73 16.21
C ILE A 408 36.54 8.27 16.31
N SER A 409 36.89 8.90 17.45
CA SER A 409 38.27 9.30 17.69
C SER A 409 39.20 8.08 17.80
N ILE A 410 40.46 8.24 17.40
CA ILE A 410 41.51 7.26 17.71
C ILE A 410 41.68 7.20 19.23
N GLY A 411 42.05 6.03 19.77
CA GLY A 411 42.15 5.80 21.21
C GLY A 411 43.02 6.83 21.94
N LEU A 412 42.43 7.54 22.91
CA LEU A 412 43.04 8.55 23.78
C LEU A 412 43.27 8.02 25.19
N SER A 413 44.22 8.59 25.92
CA SER A 413 44.55 8.19 27.30
C SER A 413 43.61 8.77 28.37
N SER A 414 42.62 9.59 28.00
CA SER A 414 41.72 10.26 28.95
C SER A 414 40.26 10.13 28.54
N PHE A 415 39.37 9.99 29.53
CA PHE A 415 37.91 10.03 29.37
C PHE A 415 37.35 11.46 29.31
N LYS A 416 38.20 12.50 29.44
CA LYS A 416 37.77 13.89 29.32
C LYS A 416 37.30 14.19 27.91
N THR A 417 36.16 14.86 27.80
CA THR A 417 35.54 15.27 26.54
C THR A 417 36.53 16.00 25.64
N LEU A 418 36.43 15.74 24.33
CA LEU A 418 37.25 16.39 23.32
C LEU A 418 36.66 17.73 22.89
N ASP A 419 37.53 18.60 22.41
CA ASP A 419 37.13 19.83 21.72
C ASP A 419 37.71 19.86 20.32
N ILE A 420 37.04 20.59 19.43
CA ILE A 420 37.66 21.02 18.17
C ILE A 420 38.65 22.13 18.52
N LEU A 421 39.94 21.84 18.35
CA LEU A 421 41.03 22.75 18.70
C LEU A 421 41.24 23.81 17.60
N GLN A 422 41.18 23.36 16.35
CA GLN A 422 41.34 24.18 15.16
C GLN A 422 40.73 23.50 13.93
N CYS A 423 40.44 24.27 12.89
CA CYS A 423 40.02 23.75 11.60
C CYS A 423 40.41 24.72 10.47
N LYS A 424 40.44 24.20 9.25
CA LYS A 424 40.83 24.91 8.04
C LYS A 424 39.98 24.40 6.87
N ILE A 425 39.38 25.32 6.11
CA ILE A 425 38.77 24.99 4.82
C ILE A 425 39.90 24.78 3.81
N LEU A 426 39.91 23.62 3.16
CA LEU A 426 40.91 23.22 2.18
C LEU A 426 40.52 23.59 0.74
N SER A 427 39.22 23.69 0.44
CA SER A 427 38.64 24.14 -0.84
C SER A 427 37.11 24.20 -0.74
N ASP A 428 36.49 25.13 -1.49
CA ASP A 428 35.04 25.27 -1.67
C ASP A 428 34.52 24.42 -2.84
#